data_AF-A0A965L1D9-F1
#
_entry.id   AF-A0A965L1D9-F1
#
_cell.length_a   1.000
_cell.length_b   1.000
_cell.length_c   1.000
_cell.angle_alpha   90.00
_cell.angle_beta   90.00
_cell.angle_gamma   90.00
#
_symmetry.space_group_name_H-M   'P 1'
#
loop_
_entity.id
_entity.type
_entity.pdbx_description
1 polymer ?
#
loop_
_entity_poly.entity_id
_entity_poly.type
_entity_poly.pdbx_seq_one_letter_code
_entity_poly.pdbx_strand_id
1 'polypeptide(L)'
;LFFPNEITTKNWAKNSRSIEKGALIYALKIKEEVTKQIHPQEGEYLEIMPKSDWNFGLLKTTIANPIPNTSFHSVSFPKDFKWNSMSSPFEITTLGKKIPDWKTQDGVAHQPITTRTGVYEGNVNKESETIRLIPFGFTRLRVVAFPVVN
;
A
#
# COMPACT_ATOMS: atom_id res chain seq x y z
N LEU A 1 19.71 17.15 -18.57
CA LEU A 1 18.54 16.27 -18.33
C LEU A 1 18.13 16.40 -16.87
N PHE A 2 16.88 16.70 -16.59
CA PHE A 2 16.32 16.80 -15.23
C PHE A 2 15.28 15.69 -15.07
N PHE A 3 15.42 14.87 -14.02
CA PHE A 3 14.47 13.80 -13.71
C PHE A 3 13.75 14.17 -12.40
N PRO A 4 12.45 14.54 -12.47
CA PRO A 4 11.68 14.85 -11.27
C PRO A 4 11.69 13.65 -10.31
N ASN A 5 12.08 13.89 -9.06
CA ASN A 5 12.18 12.87 -8.02
C ASN A 5 11.36 13.28 -6.79
N GLU A 6 10.22 13.93 -7.01
CA GLU A 6 9.32 14.35 -5.93
C GLU A 6 8.26 13.28 -5.67
N ILE A 7 7.68 13.32 -4.47
CA ILE A 7 6.53 12.47 -4.14
C ILE A 7 5.29 13.08 -4.78
N THR A 8 4.59 12.26 -5.56
CA THR A 8 3.36 12.62 -6.26
C THR A 8 2.27 11.60 -5.97
N THR A 9 1.02 11.97 -6.22
CA THR A 9 -0.08 11.01 -6.27
C THR A 9 -0.66 10.96 -7.67
N LYS A 10 -1.08 9.77 -8.12
CA LYS A 10 -1.77 9.61 -9.40
C LYS A 10 -3.15 8.99 -9.21
N ASN A 11 -4.07 9.40 -10.08
CA ASN A 11 -5.41 8.80 -10.17
C ASN A 11 -5.33 7.52 -11.01
N TRP A 12 -5.89 6.43 -10.49
CA TRP A 12 -6.00 5.12 -11.14
C TRP A 12 -7.46 4.68 -11.23
N ALA A 13 -7.70 3.49 -11.79
CA ALA A 13 -9.04 2.92 -11.93
C ALA A 13 -9.87 3.03 -10.63
N LYS A 14 -11.18 3.22 -10.80
CA LYS A 14 -12.17 3.39 -9.70
C LYS A 14 -11.84 4.54 -8.73
N ASN A 15 -11.27 5.62 -9.26
CA ASN A 15 -10.84 6.83 -8.53
C ASN A 15 -9.85 6.57 -7.40
N SER A 16 -9.09 5.49 -7.48
CA SER A 16 -8.06 5.19 -6.49
C SER A 16 -6.84 6.08 -6.65
N ARG A 17 -5.98 6.09 -5.64
CA ARG A 17 -4.75 6.88 -5.60
C ARG A 17 -3.54 6.00 -5.33
N SER A 18 -2.51 6.17 -6.15
CA SER A 18 -1.16 5.68 -5.88
C SER A 18 -0.30 6.78 -5.30
N ILE A 19 0.74 6.40 -4.55
CA ILE A 19 1.84 7.29 -4.18
C ILE A 19 3.07 6.86 -4.97
N GLU A 20 3.71 7.82 -5.63
CA GLU A 20 4.83 7.61 -6.54
C GLU A 20 5.96 8.58 -6.22
N LYS A 21 7.20 8.15 -6.38
CA LYS A 21 8.39 9.00 -6.28
C LYS A 21 9.30 8.74 -7.47
N GLY A 22 9.42 9.72 -8.35
CA GLY A 22 10.06 9.54 -9.66
C GLY A 22 9.38 8.42 -10.47
N ALA A 23 10.16 7.41 -10.87
CA ALA A 23 9.65 6.26 -11.63
C ALA A 23 9.13 5.11 -10.76
N LEU A 24 9.15 5.25 -9.42
CA LEU A 24 8.80 4.17 -8.49
C LEU A 24 7.40 4.38 -7.93
N ILE A 25 6.58 3.33 -8.03
CA ILE A 25 5.28 3.24 -7.35
C ILE A 25 5.43 2.52 -6.02
N TYR A 26 4.76 3.04 -5.00
CA TYR A 26 4.86 2.54 -3.63
C TYR A 26 3.60 1.78 -3.22
N ALA A 27 3.80 0.66 -2.54
CA ALA A 27 2.79 -0.24 -2.03
C ALA A 27 2.82 -0.28 -0.50
N LEU A 28 1.68 -0.58 0.12
CA LEU A 28 1.61 -0.73 1.57
C LEU A 28 2.59 -1.82 2.06
N LYS A 29 3.36 -1.51 3.09
CA LYS A 29 4.25 -2.44 3.77
C LYS A 29 3.44 -3.34 4.69
N ILE A 30 2.91 -4.42 4.14
CA ILE A 30 2.15 -5.44 4.85
C ILE A 30 3.13 -6.42 5.51
N LYS A 31 2.93 -6.73 6.80
CA LYS A 31 3.62 -7.85 7.45
C LYS A 31 3.06 -9.13 6.87
N GLU A 32 3.92 -10.05 6.46
CA GLU A 32 3.52 -11.29 5.79
C GLU A 32 3.78 -12.49 6.70
N GLU A 33 2.87 -13.45 6.69
CA GLU A 33 3.07 -14.80 7.21
C GLU A 33 3.15 -15.75 6.02
N VAL A 34 4.18 -16.62 6.00
CA VAL A 34 4.39 -17.58 4.92
C VAL A 34 4.25 -18.98 5.51
N THR A 35 3.28 -19.73 5.01
CA THR A 35 3.01 -21.11 5.43
C THR A 35 3.24 -22.05 4.25
N LYS A 36 3.85 -23.21 4.51
CA LYS A 36 4.00 -24.26 3.51
C LYS A 36 2.80 -25.19 3.62
N GLN A 37 2.08 -25.35 2.52
CA GLN A 37 0.93 -26.22 2.41
C GLN A 37 1.19 -27.32 1.37
N ILE A 38 0.41 -28.39 1.42
CA ILE A 38 0.51 -29.52 0.49
C ILE A 38 -0.88 -29.81 -0.03
N HIS A 39 -1.07 -29.64 -1.34
CA HIS A 39 -2.27 -30.09 -2.02
C HIS A 39 -2.07 -31.55 -2.46
N PRO A 40 -3.03 -32.48 -2.21
CA PRO A 40 -2.86 -33.90 -2.53
C PRO A 40 -2.52 -34.19 -4.00
N GLN A 41 -2.95 -33.32 -4.92
CA GLN A 41 -2.76 -33.48 -6.37
C GLN A 41 -1.73 -32.51 -6.96
N GLU A 42 -1.56 -31.33 -6.37
CA GLU A 42 -0.72 -30.26 -6.93
C GLU A 42 0.64 -30.14 -6.22
N GLY A 43 0.84 -30.87 -5.12
CA GLY A 43 2.08 -30.90 -4.37
C GLY A 43 2.23 -29.73 -3.41
N GLU A 44 3.48 -29.40 -3.09
CA GLU A 44 3.82 -28.38 -2.10
C GLU A 44 3.66 -26.96 -2.66
N TYR A 45 3.02 -26.08 -1.90
CA TYR A 45 2.89 -24.67 -2.24
C TYR A 45 3.12 -23.77 -1.03
N LEU A 46 3.41 -22.49 -1.28
CA LEU A 46 3.56 -21.47 -0.25
C LEU A 46 2.33 -20.57 -0.25
N GLU A 47 1.65 -20.50 0.89
CA GLU A 47 0.58 -19.54 1.13
C GLU A 47 1.16 -18.32 1.84
N ILE A 48 0.74 -17.12 1.42
CA ILE A 48 1.22 -15.85 1.96
C ILE A 48 0.00 -15.07 2.44
N MET A 49 -0.08 -14.83 3.74
CA MET A 49 -1.22 -14.15 4.38
C MET A 49 -0.80 -12.84 5.06
N PRO A 50 -1.67 -11.82 5.09
CA PRO A 50 -1.38 -10.57 5.77
C PRO A 50 -1.44 -10.76 7.29
N LYS A 51 -0.39 -10.34 7.99
CA LYS A 51 -0.24 -10.31 9.46
C LYS A 51 -0.35 -8.89 10.04
N SER A 52 -0.56 -7.90 9.19
CA SER A 52 -0.91 -6.54 9.57
C SER A 52 -2.14 -6.09 8.80
N ASP A 53 -2.79 -5.05 9.32
CA ASP A 53 -3.87 -4.39 8.60
C ASP A 53 -3.39 -3.89 7.24
N TRP A 54 -4.29 -3.97 6.26
CA TRP A 54 -4.03 -3.57 4.87
C TRP A 54 -5.13 -2.69 4.28
N ASN A 55 -6.28 -2.63 4.95
CA ASN A 55 -7.50 -1.98 4.52
C ASN A 55 -7.51 -0.48 4.86
N PHE A 56 -6.57 0.27 4.29
CA PHE A 56 -6.42 1.70 4.54
C PHE A 56 -6.85 2.55 3.33
N GLY A 57 -7.50 3.69 3.59
CA GLY A 57 -7.67 4.77 2.63
C GLY A 57 -6.67 5.90 2.86
N LEU A 58 -6.28 6.60 1.79
CA LEU A 58 -5.43 7.79 1.87
C LEU A 58 -6.25 9.04 2.14
N LEU A 59 -5.76 9.92 3.01
CA LEU A 59 -6.44 11.17 3.33
C LEU A 59 -6.46 12.10 2.11
N LYS A 60 -7.58 12.80 1.92
CA LYS A 60 -7.73 13.82 0.88
C LYS A 60 -6.67 14.91 0.95
N THR A 61 -6.23 15.27 2.16
CA THR A 61 -5.13 16.22 2.40
C THR A 61 -3.80 15.72 1.81
N THR A 62 -3.48 14.43 1.97
CA THR A 62 -2.31 13.79 1.37
C THR A 62 -2.38 13.82 -0.16
N ILE A 63 -3.56 13.59 -0.74
CA ILE A 63 -3.74 13.64 -2.20
C ILE A 63 -3.57 15.06 -2.74
N ALA A 64 -4.13 16.05 -2.05
CA ALA A 64 -4.06 17.45 -2.47
C ALA A 64 -2.64 18.01 -2.39
N ASN A 65 -1.90 17.65 -1.33
CA ASN A 65 -0.55 18.15 -1.08
C ASN A 65 0.36 17.01 -0.58
N PRO A 66 0.91 16.16 -1.48
CA PRO A 66 1.67 14.98 -1.07
C PRO A 66 2.96 15.31 -0.32
N ILE A 67 3.73 16.31 -0.77
CA ILE A 67 5.06 16.62 -0.21
C ILE A 67 5.01 16.91 1.30
N PRO A 68 4.16 17.82 1.83
CA PRO A 68 4.12 18.08 3.27
C PRO A 68 3.39 17.00 4.08
N ASN A 69 2.59 16.14 3.43
CA ASN A 69 1.81 15.08 4.09
C ASN A 69 2.44 13.69 3.95
N THR A 70 3.69 13.63 3.49
CA THR A 70 4.47 12.40 3.38
C THR A 70 5.88 12.66 3.88
N SER A 71 6.54 11.62 4.40
CA SER A 71 7.96 11.65 4.70
C SER A 71 8.67 10.54 3.96
N PHE A 72 9.82 10.85 3.37
CA PHE A 72 10.66 9.89 2.67
C PHE A 72 11.84 9.51 3.56
N HIS A 73 12.05 8.21 3.73
CA HIS A 73 13.19 7.65 4.42
C HIS A 73 13.95 6.71 3.48
N SER A 74 15.26 6.91 3.40
CA SER A 74 16.17 6.02 2.67
C SER A 74 17.28 5.53 3.58
N VAL A 75 17.58 4.24 3.52
CA VAL A 75 18.70 3.61 4.22
C VAL A 75 19.63 2.95 3.21
N SER A 76 20.89 2.78 3.59
CA SER A 76 21.85 2.02 2.80
C SER A 76 21.41 0.57 2.65
N PHE A 77 21.74 -0.04 1.51
CA PHE A 77 21.50 -1.45 1.29
C PHE A 77 22.30 -2.28 2.31
N PRO A 78 21.66 -3.24 3.01
CA PRO A 78 22.38 -4.14 3.92
C PRO A 78 23.36 -5.04 3.13
N LYS A 79 24.44 -5.48 3.78
CA LYS A 79 25.42 -6.41 3.16
C LYS A 79 24.75 -7.71 2.70
N ASP A 80 23.83 -8.24 3.51
CA ASP A 80 23.05 -9.46 3.21
C ASP A 80 21.70 -9.11 2.59
N PHE A 81 21.72 -8.28 1.53
CA PHE A 81 20.50 -7.83 0.87
C PHE A 81 19.72 -9.00 0.27
N LYS A 82 18.43 -9.07 0.62
CA LYS A 82 17.46 -9.98 0.03
C LYS A 82 16.33 -9.16 -0.56
N TRP A 83 15.82 -9.57 -1.72
CA TRP A 83 14.73 -8.85 -2.37
C TRP A 83 13.38 -9.17 -1.68
N ASN A 84 13.12 -8.54 -0.53
CA ASN A 84 11.90 -8.71 0.27
C ASN A 84 11.51 -7.43 1.03
N SER A 85 10.30 -7.41 1.61
CA SER A 85 9.73 -6.24 2.29
C SER A 85 10.54 -5.75 3.50
N MET A 86 11.34 -6.62 4.14
CA MET A 86 12.18 -6.29 5.29
C MET A 86 13.47 -5.56 4.90
N SER A 87 13.98 -5.82 3.70
CA SER A 87 15.23 -5.25 3.19
C SER A 87 15.03 -4.05 2.27
N SER A 88 13.80 -3.51 2.15
CA SER A 88 13.55 -2.32 1.32
C SER A 88 14.39 -1.12 1.80
N PRO A 89 15.24 -0.55 0.93
CA PRO A 89 16.07 0.60 1.27
C PRO A 89 15.29 1.92 1.28
N PHE A 90 14.07 1.93 0.74
CA PHE A 90 13.23 3.12 0.61
C PHE A 90 11.89 2.90 1.30
N GLU A 91 11.44 3.90 2.04
CA GLU A 91 10.15 3.91 2.71
C GLU A 91 9.52 5.30 2.63
N ILE A 92 8.22 5.35 2.31
CA ILE A 92 7.40 6.57 2.44
C ILE A 92 6.44 6.35 3.60
N THR A 93 6.37 7.31 4.51
CA THR A 93 5.37 7.32 5.58
C THR A 93 4.31 8.38 5.31
N THR A 94 3.06 8.07 5.62
CA THR A 94 1.94 9.00 5.52
C THR A 94 0.83 8.56 6.47
N LEU A 95 -0.21 9.38 6.59
CA LEU A 95 -1.41 9.02 7.35
C LEU A 95 -2.40 8.28 6.44
N GLY A 96 -3.02 7.25 6.99
CA GLY A 96 -4.15 6.55 6.40
C GLY A 96 -5.25 6.34 7.43
N LYS A 97 -6.49 6.13 6.99
CA LYS A 97 -7.58 5.69 7.87
C LYS A 97 -8.04 4.31 7.49
N LYS A 98 -8.26 3.46 8.49
CA LYS A 98 -8.75 2.11 8.28
C LYS A 98 -10.20 2.13 7.78
N ILE A 99 -10.51 1.26 6.83
CA ILE A 99 -11.85 1.05 6.27
C ILE A 99 -12.33 -0.32 6.75
N PRO A 100 -13.10 -0.41 7.85
CA PRO A 100 -13.45 -1.68 8.47
C PRO A 100 -14.19 -2.66 7.55
N ASP A 101 -14.98 -2.12 6.62
CA ASP A 101 -15.79 -2.90 5.70
C ASP A 101 -15.01 -3.39 4.46
N TRP A 102 -13.78 -2.89 4.27
CA TRP A 102 -12.91 -3.38 3.20
C TRP A 102 -12.22 -4.67 3.64
N LYS A 103 -12.82 -5.79 3.24
CA LYS A 103 -12.38 -7.16 3.58
C LYS A 103 -12.18 -7.96 2.31
N THR A 104 -11.44 -9.06 2.42
CA THR A 104 -11.37 -10.07 1.36
C THR A 104 -12.70 -10.84 1.29
N GLN A 105 -13.16 -11.12 0.09
CA GLN A 105 -14.28 -12.01 -0.21
C GLN A 105 -13.74 -13.08 -1.16
N ASP A 106 -13.85 -14.35 -0.78
CA ASP A 106 -13.32 -15.49 -1.56
C ASP A 106 -11.85 -15.33 -1.98
N GLY A 107 -11.03 -14.81 -1.07
CA GLY A 107 -9.60 -14.54 -1.33
C GLY A 107 -9.31 -13.28 -2.13
N VAL A 108 -10.33 -12.55 -2.58
CA VAL A 108 -10.19 -11.32 -3.38
C VAL A 108 -10.50 -10.09 -2.54
N ALA A 109 -9.55 -9.14 -2.50
CA ALA A 109 -9.76 -7.83 -1.89
C ALA A 109 -10.34 -6.84 -2.93
N HIS A 110 -11.66 -6.86 -3.12
CA HIS A 110 -12.31 -5.93 -4.04
C HIS A 110 -12.12 -4.48 -3.57
N GLN A 111 -11.72 -3.61 -4.50
CA GLN A 111 -11.55 -2.19 -4.17
C GLN A 111 -12.88 -1.54 -3.76
N PRO A 112 -12.91 -0.74 -2.68
CA PRO A 112 -14.11 -0.05 -2.23
C PRO A 112 -14.66 0.89 -3.30
N ILE A 113 -15.98 0.95 -3.39
CA ILE A 113 -16.68 1.81 -4.35
C ILE A 113 -16.57 3.25 -3.86
N THR A 114 -16.05 4.13 -4.71
CA THR A 114 -15.97 5.58 -4.45
C THR A 114 -17.11 6.30 -5.17
N THR A 115 -17.51 7.46 -4.64
CA THR A 115 -18.53 8.29 -5.28
C THR A 115 -17.96 8.97 -6.54
N ARG A 116 -18.82 9.70 -7.27
CA ARG A 116 -18.41 10.49 -8.44
C ARG A 116 -17.35 11.55 -8.10
N THR A 117 -17.26 12.00 -6.85
CA THR A 117 -16.24 12.97 -6.40
C THR A 117 -14.89 12.31 -6.12
N GLY A 118 -14.81 10.98 -6.22
CA GLY A 118 -13.59 10.20 -6.01
C GLY A 118 -13.25 9.97 -4.53
N VAL A 119 -14.18 10.24 -3.62
CA VAL A 119 -14.02 10.02 -2.18
C VAL A 119 -14.89 8.83 -1.76
N TYR A 120 -14.36 8.01 -0.86
CA TYR A 120 -15.09 6.94 -0.20
C TYR A 120 -15.90 7.51 0.97
N GLU A 121 -17.22 7.33 0.94
CA GLU A 121 -18.17 7.86 1.94
C GLU A 121 -18.74 6.78 2.87
N GLY A 122 -18.28 5.53 2.75
CA GLY A 122 -18.66 4.46 3.66
C GLY A 122 -18.02 4.58 5.04
N ASN A 123 -18.13 3.52 5.85
CA ASN A 123 -17.56 3.51 7.20
C ASN A 123 -16.03 3.58 7.16
N VAL A 124 -15.46 4.54 7.88
CA VAL A 124 -14.03 4.77 8.03
C VAL A 124 -13.74 5.07 9.50
N ASN A 125 -12.64 4.55 10.03
CA ASN A 125 -12.21 4.89 11.38
C ASN A 125 -11.99 6.39 11.54
N LYS A 126 -12.35 6.94 12.71
CA LYS A 126 -12.20 8.37 13.00
C LYS A 126 -10.72 8.78 13.08
N GLU A 127 -9.92 7.95 13.72
CA GLU A 127 -8.49 8.17 13.93
C GLU A 127 -7.69 7.78 12.68
N SER A 128 -6.67 8.58 12.37
CA SER A 128 -5.68 8.25 11.36
C SER A 128 -4.48 7.55 11.97
N GLU A 129 -3.92 6.61 11.23
CA GLU A 129 -2.75 5.83 11.60
C GLU A 129 -1.61 6.10 10.62
N THR A 130 -0.38 6.08 11.12
CA THR A 130 0.80 6.16 10.26
C THR A 130 0.97 4.84 9.51
N ILE A 131 0.82 4.90 8.19
CA ILE A 131 1.09 3.79 7.30
C ILE A 131 2.45 3.95 6.64
N ARG A 132 3.07 2.82 6.31
CA ARG A 132 4.38 2.74 5.67
C ARG A 132 4.23 2.12 4.29
N LEU A 133 4.86 2.74 3.31
CA LEU A 133 4.86 2.29 1.93
C LEU A 133 6.28 2.01 1.49
N ILE A 134 6.48 0.93 0.74
CA ILE A 134 7.77 0.55 0.16
C ILE A 134 7.61 0.38 -1.35
N PRO A 135 8.68 0.46 -2.16
CA PRO A 135 8.54 0.30 -3.60
C PRO A 135 7.89 -1.05 -3.92
N PHE A 136 6.92 -1.03 -4.84
CA PHE A 136 6.07 -2.16 -5.17
C PHE A 136 6.83 -3.47 -5.41
N GLY A 137 8.00 -3.38 -6.04
CA GLY A 137 8.86 -4.54 -6.32
C GLY A 137 9.28 -5.33 -5.08
N PHE A 138 9.32 -4.73 -3.88
CA PHE A 138 9.66 -5.39 -2.63
C PHE A 138 8.49 -6.13 -1.96
N THR A 139 7.27 -6.02 -2.50
CA THR A 139 6.05 -6.59 -1.92
C THR A 139 5.54 -7.82 -2.67
N ARG A 140 5.03 -8.81 -1.93
CA ARG A 140 4.30 -9.96 -2.48
C ARG A 140 2.80 -9.76 -2.34
N LEU A 141 2.34 -9.30 -1.17
CA LEU A 141 0.98 -8.78 -0.98
C LEU A 141 0.93 -7.29 -1.34
N ARG A 142 -0.01 -6.91 -2.21
CA ARG A 142 0.05 -5.61 -2.89
C ARG A 142 -1.23 -4.80 -2.70
N VAL A 143 -1.11 -3.71 -1.94
CA VAL A 143 -2.07 -2.61 -1.97
C VAL A 143 -1.34 -1.37 -2.46
N VAL A 144 -1.70 -0.93 -3.66
CA VAL A 144 -1.08 0.20 -4.38
C VAL A 144 -2.11 1.27 -4.73
N ALA A 145 -3.35 0.84 -4.90
CA ALA A 145 -4.46 1.64 -5.34
C ALA A 145 -5.41 1.88 -4.16
N PHE A 146 -5.18 2.97 -3.43
CA PHE A 146 -5.92 3.27 -2.22
C PHE A 146 -7.20 4.06 -2.54
N PRO A 147 -8.34 3.75 -1.91
CA PRO A 147 -9.47 4.68 -1.89
C PRO A 147 -9.08 5.97 -1.16
N VAL A 148 -9.71 7.08 -1.53
CA VAL A 148 -9.52 8.38 -0.86
C VAL A 148 -10.56 8.55 0.24
N VAL A 149 -10.15 9.00 1.41
CA VAL A 149 -11.01 9.23 2.57
C VAL A 149 -10.84 10.66 3.10
N ASN A 150 -11.83 11.15 3.84
CA ASN A 150 -11.81 12.49 4.46
C ASN A 150 -10.92 12.53 5.70
#